data_AF-A0AAE1L4U1-F1
#
_entry.id   AF-A0AAE1L4U1-F1
#
_cell.length_a   1.000
_cell.length_b   1.000
_cell.length_c   1.000
_cell.angle_alpha   90.00
_cell.angle_beta   90.00
_cell.angle_gamma   90.00
#
_symmetry.space_group_name_H-M   'P 1'
#
loop_
_entity.id
_entity.type
_entity.pdbx_description
1 polymer ?
#
loop_
_entity_poly.entity_id
_entity_poly.type
_entity_poly.pdbx_seq_one_letter_code
_entity_poly.pdbx_strand_id
1 'polypeptide(L)'
;MAPGRRNKKLEEASTSVEGALSQDSNVLTTIGGTGRHNTLMTTTTTTTSVPDVTEIINQELSNTNLPGDMQALVTIIGKVIQTQFDTYFSKVDNLITTNNRQINQMQTKINELENKIINLETTIDDVDQYERRNTVIISGPSLPDELTNENPCDLIVNTIKHHLHVNMTHTDINVAHRIGVKLKGKQDQ
;
A
#
# COMPACT_ATOMS: atom_id res chain seq x y z
N MET A 1 -33.86 36.74 19.46
CA MET A 1 -34.39 35.80 20.47
C MET A 1 -33.59 34.51 20.39
N ALA A 2 -32.68 34.30 21.34
CA ALA A 2 -32.22 32.97 21.74
C ALA A 2 -33.03 32.60 23.02
N PRO A 3 -33.21 31.33 23.41
CA PRO A 3 -32.10 30.61 24.06
C PRO A 3 -32.11 29.08 23.84
N GLY A 4 -30.99 28.42 24.16
CA GLY A 4 -30.95 26.95 24.18
C GLY A 4 -29.62 26.29 24.55
N ARG A 5 -28.84 26.91 25.46
CA ARG A 5 -27.67 26.26 26.10
C ARG A 5 -28.13 25.09 26.97
N ARG A 6 -27.50 23.92 26.84
CA ARG A 6 -27.25 23.01 27.97
C ARG A 6 -25.85 22.41 27.87
N ASN A 7 -25.00 22.86 28.80
CA ASN A 7 -23.75 22.23 29.19
C ASN A 7 -23.95 21.48 30.51
N LYS A 8 -23.06 20.50 30.74
CA LYS A 8 -22.69 19.83 32.00
C LYS A 8 -23.55 18.66 32.49
N LYS A 9 -22.98 17.45 32.41
CA LYS A 9 -22.49 16.76 33.62
C LYS A 9 -21.31 15.86 33.25
N LEU A 10 -20.09 16.33 33.55
CA LEU A 10 -18.91 15.50 33.75
C LEU A 10 -19.07 14.86 35.13
N GLU A 11 -19.02 13.54 35.20
CA GLU A 11 -18.82 12.83 36.46
C GLU A 11 -17.72 11.79 36.21
N GLU A 12 -16.61 12.01 36.90
CA GLU A 12 -15.44 11.15 36.96
C GLU A 12 -15.80 9.89 37.74
N ALA A 13 -15.48 8.73 37.18
CA ALA A 13 -15.34 7.50 37.94
C ALA A 13 -14.08 6.79 37.46
N SER A 14 -12.98 7.07 38.15
CA SER A 14 -11.76 6.28 38.12
C SER A 14 -12.06 4.89 38.68
N THR A 15 -11.85 3.83 37.90
CA THR A 15 -11.61 2.50 38.46
C THR A 15 -10.56 1.81 37.61
N SER A 16 -9.38 1.70 38.21
CA SER A 16 -8.24 0.93 37.78
C SER A 16 -8.58 -0.55 37.94
N VAL A 17 -8.50 -1.36 36.87
CA VAL A 17 -8.35 -2.81 36.98
C VAL A 17 -7.45 -3.31 35.85
N GLU A 18 -6.36 -3.93 36.27
CA GLU A 18 -5.39 -4.68 35.49
C GLU A 18 -6.02 -5.89 34.77
N GLY A 19 -5.34 -6.34 33.72
CA GLY A 19 -5.32 -7.77 33.37
C GLY A 19 -6.38 -8.23 32.37
N ALA A 20 -5.94 -8.43 31.13
CA ALA A 20 -5.99 -9.73 30.45
C ALA A 20 -5.67 -9.52 28.97
N LEU A 21 -4.45 -9.89 28.59
CA LEU A 21 -4.16 -10.27 27.21
C LEU A 21 -5.00 -11.51 26.85
N SER A 22 -5.29 -11.61 25.55
CA SER A 22 -5.79 -12.77 24.82
C SER A 22 -7.28 -12.76 24.52
N GLN A 23 -7.61 -12.44 23.27
CA GLN A 23 -8.52 -13.24 22.45
C GLN A 23 -8.38 -12.86 20.97
N ASP A 24 -7.82 -13.82 20.22
CA ASP A 24 -8.05 -14.17 18.82
C ASP A 24 -8.70 -13.13 17.89
N SER A 25 -7.89 -12.59 16.98
CA SER A 25 -8.38 -11.92 15.77
C SER A 25 -8.04 -12.75 14.54
N ASN A 26 -8.94 -13.64 14.15
CA ASN A 26 -9.02 -14.19 12.79
C ASN A 26 -9.59 -13.11 11.87
N VAL A 27 -8.74 -12.45 11.08
CA VAL A 27 -9.18 -11.53 10.02
C VAL A 27 -9.08 -12.26 8.69
N LEU A 28 -10.21 -12.77 8.22
CA LEU A 28 -10.39 -13.32 6.88
C LEU A 28 -10.76 -12.16 5.94
N THR A 29 -9.82 -11.71 5.10
CA THR A 29 -10.11 -10.78 4.01
C THR A 29 -10.02 -11.53 2.68
N THR A 30 -11.17 -11.92 2.14
CA THR A 30 -11.29 -12.47 0.78
C THR A 30 -11.23 -11.32 -0.23
N ILE A 31 -10.18 -11.28 -1.06
CA ILE A 31 -10.16 -10.47 -2.28
C ILE A 31 -9.99 -11.44 -3.46
N GLY A 32 -11.00 -11.47 -4.33
CA GLY A 32 -11.03 -12.31 -5.52
C GLY A 32 -10.00 -11.87 -6.57
N GLY A 33 -9.32 -12.84 -7.17
CA GLY A 33 -8.39 -12.65 -8.28
C GLY A 33 -7.99 -14.01 -8.84
N THR A 34 -8.38 -14.27 -10.07
CA THR A 34 -8.29 -15.55 -10.77
C THR A 34 -6.87 -16.07 -10.94
N GLY A 35 -6.67 -17.36 -10.63
CA GLY A 35 -5.72 -18.21 -11.34
C GLY A 35 -4.27 -18.19 -10.85
N ARG A 36 -4.01 -18.90 -9.76
CA ARG A 36 -2.85 -19.80 -9.58
C ARG A 36 -2.99 -20.54 -8.25
N HIS A 37 -2.74 -21.85 -8.27
CA HIS A 37 -2.78 -22.72 -7.10
C HIS A 37 -1.91 -22.14 -5.98
N ASN A 38 -2.54 -21.55 -4.97
CA ASN A 38 -1.88 -21.18 -3.73
C ASN A 38 -2.25 -22.25 -2.70
N THR A 39 -1.34 -23.19 -2.48
CA THR A 39 -1.46 -24.19 -1.41
C THR A 39 -1.46 -23.45 -0.07
N LEU A 40 -2.63 -23.38 0.55
CA LEU A 40 -2.86 -22.84 1.87
C LEU A 40 -2.07 -23.69 2.89
N MET A 41 -0.88 -23.24 3.30
CA MET A 41 -0.24 -23.78 4.50
C MET A 41 -0.87 -23.12 5.73
N THR A 42 -1.88 -23.80 6.26
CA THR A 42 -2.41 -23.54 7.60
C THR A 42 -1.29 -23.86 8.60
N THR A 43 -0.58 -22.85 9.09
CA THR A 43 0.35 -23.02 10.21
C THR A 43 -0.48 -23.10 11.48
N THR A 44 -0.83 -24.32 11.88
CA THR A 44 -1.31 -24.59 13.24
C THR A 44 -0.17 -24.28 14.19
N THR A 45 -0.24 -23.13 14.89
CA THR A 45 0.59 -22.88 16.08
C THR A 45 0.05 -23.75 17.21
N THR A 46 0.51 -24.98 17.27
CA THR A 46 0.33 -25.84 18.44
C THR A 46 1.09 -25.19 19.59
N THR A 47 0.38 -24.58 20.53
CA THR A 47 0.93 -24.09 21.80
C THR A 47 1.27 -25.30 22.68
N THR A 48 2.36 -25.98 22.36
CA THR A 48 2.94 -26.96 23.26
C THR A 48 3.60 -26.18 24.39
N SER A 49 2.93 -26.11 25.54
CA SER A 49 3.47 -25.59 26.79
C SER A 49 4.78 -26.30 27.09
N VAL A 50 5.91 -25.63 26.87
CA VAL A 50 7.24 -26.16 27.22
C VAL A 50 7.31 -26.23 28.75
N PRO A 51 7.52 -27.41 29.34
CA PRO A 51 7.62 -27.54 30.80
C PRO A 51 8.78 -26.71 31.34
N ASP A 52 8.60 -26.12 32.54
CA ASP A 52 9.61 -25.31 33.21
C ASP A 52 10.85 -26.17 33.51
N VAL A 53 12.04 -25.72 33.08
CA VAL A 53 13.30 -26.44 33.29
C VAL A 53 13.54 -26.68 34.78
N THR A 54 13.04 -25.80 35.65
CA THR A 54 13.12 -25.96 37.11
C THR A 54 12.31 -27.18 37.57
N GLU A 55 11.16 -27.43 36.97
CA GLU A 55 10.29 -28.58 37.27
C GLU A 55 10.92 -29.89 36.81
N ILE A 56 11.49 -29.91 35.60
CA ILE A 56 12.24 -31.06 35.07
C ILE A 56 13.46 -31.38 35.95
N ILE A 57 14.19 -30.35 36.37
CA ILE A 57 15.38 -30.51 37.22
C ILE A 57 15.01 -31.05 38.61
N ASN A 58 13.94 -30.53 39.22
CA ASN A 58 13.47 -31.02 40.52
C ASN A 58 12.97 -32.48 40.44
N GLN A 59 12.32 -32.85 39.33
CA GLN A 59 11.89 -34.22 39.09
C GLN A 59 13.07 -35.18 38.95
N GLU A 60 14.10 -34.83 38.19
CA GLU A 60 15.30 -35.67 38.02
C GLU A 60 16.19 -35.71 39.28
N LEU A 61 16.25 -34.62 40.04
CA LEU A 61 16.95 -34.61 41.34
C LEU A 61 16.32 -35.59 42.33
N SER A 62 14.99 -35.72 42.35
CA SER A 62 14.30 -36.68 43.23
C SER A 62 14.59 -38.16 42.89
N ASN A 63 15.08 -38.43 41.68
CA ASN A 63 15.45 -39.78 41.22
C ASN A 63 16.92 -40.15 41.51
N THR A 64 17.71 -39.25 42.13
CA THR A 64 19.15 -39.44 42.32
C THR A 64 19.57 -39.35 43.80
N ASN A 65 20.42 -40.28 44.26
CA ASN A 65 21.03 -40.23 45.61
C ASN A 65 22.30 -39.35 45.63
N LEU A 66 22.18 -38.09 45.20
CA LEU A 66 23.29 -37.15 45.19
C LEU A 66 23.52 -36.52 46.57
N PRO A 67 24.78 -36.29 46.99
CA PRO A 67 25.09 -35.50 48.18
C PRO A 67 24.45 -34.11 48.12
N GLY A 68 24.03 -33.55 49.26
CA GLY A 68 23.28 -32.28 49.33
C GLY A 68 23.95 -31.11 48.60
N ASP A 69 25.28 -31.00 48.68
CA ASP A 69 26.05 -29.95 48.01
C ASP A 69 26.00 -30.08 46.47
N MET A 70 25.93 -31.31 45.94
CA MET A 70 25.77 -31.56 44.50
C MET A 70 24.36 -31.23 44.02
N GLN A 71 23.32 -31.49 44.83
CA GLN A 71 21.95 -31.11 44.48
C GLN A 71 21.82 -29.59 44.37
N ALA A 72 22.40 -28.85 45.32
CA ALA A 72 22.42 -27.39 45.28
C ALA A 72 23.10 -26.84 44.01
N LEU A 73 24.22 -27.45 43.60
CA LEU A 73 24.95 -27.06 42.39
C LEU A 73 24.12 -27.30 41.12
N VAL A 74 23.42 -28.44 41.01
CA VAL A 74 22.53 -28.74 39.88
C VAL A 74 21.38 -27.74 39.81
N THR A 75 20.76 -27.40 40.95
CA THR A 75 19.70 -26.36 40.99
C THR A 75 20.22 -25.00 40.55
N ILE A 76 21.43 -24.60 40.96
CA ILE A 76 22.04 -23.32 40.55
C ILE A 76 22.29 -23.30 39.05
N ILE A 77 22.88 -24.36 38.49
CA ILE A 77 23.14 -24.48 37.04
C ILE A 77 21.82 -24.42 36.27
N GLY A 78 20.79 -25.13 36.73
CA GLY A 78 19.45 -25.10 36.16
C GLY A 78 18.87 -23.70 36.06
N LYS A 79 18.91 -22.95 37.16
CA LYS A 79 18.43 -21.56 37.20
C LYS A 79 19.20 -20.64 36.25
N VAL A 80 20.52 -20.80 36.16
CA VAL A 80 21.34 -20.02 35.22
C VAL A 80 20.94 -20.31 33.78
N ILE A 81 20.77 -21.58 33.43
CA ILE A 81 20.34 -22.00 32.09
C ILE A 81 18.95 -21.45 31.77
N GLN A 82 17.99 -21.57 32.70
CA GLN A 82 16.64 -21.04 32.52
C GLN A 82 16.65 -19.53 32.29
N THR A 83 17.39 -18.79 33.13
CA THR A 83 17.52 -17.33 33.00
C THR A 83 18.11 -16.91 31.65
N GLN A 84 19.10 -17.66 31.15
CA GLN A 84 19.68 -17.40 29.84
C GLN A 84 18.66 -17.67 28.73
N PHE A 85 17.92 -18.78 28.78
CA PHE A 85 16.86 -19.07 27.82
C PHE A 85 15.78 -18.00 27.81
N ASP A 86 15.27 -17.59 28.97
CA ASP A 86 14.26 -16.55 29.10
C ASP A 86 14.76 -15.23 28.49
N THR A 87 16.03 -14.90 28.73
CA THR A 87 16.68 -13.71 28.14
C THR A 87 16.76 -13.82 26.60
N TYR A 88 17.11 -14.98 26.06
CA TYR A 88 17.17 -15.19 24.61
C TYR A 88 15.78 -15.17 23.97
N PHE A 89 14.79 -15.84 24.55
CA PHE A 89 13.41 -15.82 24.06
C PHE A 89 12.83 -14.42 24.10
N SER A 90 13.03 -13.68 25.19
CA SER A 90 12.61 -12.28 25.29
C SER A 90 13.25 -11.42 24.19
N LYS A 91 14.53 -11.61 23.87
CA LYS A 91 15.19 -10.90 22.76
C LYS A 91 14.56 -11.27 21.40
N VAL A 92 14.25 -12.54 21.19
CA VAL A 92 13.60 -13.01 19.95
C VAL A 92 12.20 -12.42 19.81
N ASP A 93 11.38 -12.44 20.86
CA ASP A 93 10.04 -11.87 20.87
C ASP A 93 10.06 -10.36 20.59
N ASN A 94 11.01 -9.64 21.19
CA ASN A 94 11.23 -8.22 20.92
C ASN A 94 11.60 -7.97 19.46
N LEU A 95 12.46 -8.82 18.88
CA LEU A 95 12.87 -8.70 17.48
C LEU A 95 11.69 -8.98 16.54
N ILE A 96 10.92 -10.04 16.80
CA ILE A 96 9.70 -10.38 16.04
C ILE A 96 8.70 -9.23 16.10
N THR A 97 8.43 -8.71 17.29
CA THR A 97 7.47 -7.61 17.50
C THR A 97 7.92 -6.34 16.78
N THR A 98 9.22 -6.00 16.86
CA THR A 98 9.78 -4.84 16.18
C THR A 98 9.70 -4.98 14.67
N ASN A 99 10.06 -6.15 14.13
CA ASN A 99 10.00 -6.42 12.69
C ASN A 99 8.55 -6.38 12.19
N ASN A 100 7.60 -7.00 12.91
CA ASN A 100 6.19 -6.95 12.56
C ASN A 100 5.67 -5.51 12.54
N ARG A 101 6.08 -4.66 13.48
CA ARG A 101 5.73 -3.24 13.47
C ARG A 101 6.29 -2.52 12.24
N GLN A 102 7.55 -2.78 11.87
CA GLN A 102 8.16 -2.19 10.69
C GLN A 102 7.47 -2.64 9.40
N ILE A 103 7.14 -3.94 9.28
CA ILE A 103 6.39 -4.49 8.15
C ILE A 103 5.05 -3.78 8.01
N ASN A 104 4.29 -3.63 9.09
CA ASN A 104 2.99 -2.94 9.05
C ASN A 104 3.12 -1.47 8.64
N GLN A 105 4.16 -0.78 9.14
CA GLN A 105 4.44 0.60 8.74
C GLN A 105 4.80 0.72 7.25
N MET A 106 5.58 -0.23 6.73
CA MET A 106 5.94 -0.28 5.30
C MET A 106 4.72 -0.57 4.43
N GLN A 107 3.89 -1.53 4.81
CA GLN A 107 2.65 -1.85 4.09
C GLN A 107 1.69 -0.65 4.05
N THR A 108 1.56 0.08 5.16
CA THR A 108 0.75 1.31 5.20
C THR A 108 1.26 2.35 4.22
N LYS A 109 2.58 2.60 4.20
CA LYS A 109 3.20 3.54 3.26
C LYS A 109 3.04 3.12 1.80
N ILE A 110 3.15 1.83 1.51
CA ILE A 110 2.92 1.30 0.16
C ILE A 110 1.49 1.64 -0.28
N ASN A 111 0.49 1.30 0.54
CA ASN A 111 -0.92 1.58 0.22
C ASN A 111 -1.17 3.09 0.03
N GLU A 112 -0.58 3.94 0.87
CA GLU A 112 -0.68 5.40 0.72
C GLU A 112 -0.08 5.91 -0.60
N LEU A 113 1.06 5.36 -1.02
CA LEU A 113 1.71 5.72 -2.27
C LEU A 113 0.94 5.23 -3.49
N GLU A 114 0.43 3.99 -3.45
CA GLU A 114 -0.42 3.42 -4.50
C GLU A 114 -1.67 4.28 -4.72
N ASN A 115 -2.35 4.66 -3.63
CA ASN A 115 -3.52 5.55 -3.72
C ASN A 115 -3.18 6.92 -4.30
N LYS A 116 -2.00 7.48 -3.97
CA LYS A 116 -1.54 8.74 -4.57
C LYS A 116 -1.28 8.61 -6.06
N ILE A 117 -0.69 7.50 -6.50
CA ILE A 117 -0.44 7.23 -7.92
C ILE A 117 -1.77 7.15 -8.67
N ILE A 118 -2.73 6.36 -8.18
CA ILE A 118 -4.06 6.23 -8.80
C ILE A 118 -4.75 7.60 -8.94
N ASN A 119 -4.70 8.43 -7.89
CA ASN A 119 -5.29 9.76 -7.92
C ASN A 119 -4.60 10.68 -8.95
N LEU A 120 -3.27 10.62 -9.05
CA LEU A 120 -2.50 11.39 -10.02
C LEU A 120 -2.79 10.95 -11.44
N GLU A 121 -2.83 9.65 -11.70
CA GLU A 121 -3.18 9.08 -13.01
C GLU A 121 -4.58 9.53 -13.43
N THR A 122 -5.57 9.42 -12.54
CA THR A 122 -6.94 9.89 -12.80
C THR A 122 -6.97 11.39 -13.11
N THR A 123 -6.22 12.19 -12.36
CA THR A 123 -6.17 13.65 -12.58
C THR A 123 -5.51 13.99 -13.92
N ILE A 124 -4.45 13.26 -14.30
CA ILE A 124 -3.78 13.45 -15.59
C ILE A 124 -4.73 13.09 -16.74
N ASP A 125 -5.44 11.96 -16.63
CA ASP A 125 -6.42 11.55 -17.64
C ASP A 125 -7.56 12.57 -17.79
N ASP A 126 -8.05 13.14 -16.69
CA ASP A 126 -9.06 14.19 -16.72
C ASP A 126 -8.55 15.47 -17.41
N VAL A 127 -7.31 15.86 -17.13
CA VAL A 127 -6.67 17.03 -17.77
C VAL A 127 -6.44 16.79 -19.25
N ASP A 128 -5.92 15.62 -19.65
CA ASP A 128 -5.70 15.27 -21.06
C ASP A 128 -7.03 15.19 -21.82
N GLN A 129 -8.08 14.61 -21.22
CA GLN A 129 -9.43 14.66 -21.80
C GLN A 129 -9.93 16.10 -21.97
N TYR A 130 -9.68 16.97 -20.98
CA TYR A 130 -10.07 18.37 -21.04
C TYR A 130 -9.34 19.12 -22.17
N GLU A 131 -8.04 18.87 -22.37
CA GLU A 131 -7.26 19.45 -23.48
C GLU A 131 -7.74 18.94 -24.84
N ARG A 132 -8.09 17.65 -24.95
CA ARG A 132 -8.62 17.05 -26.18
C ARG A 132 -10.02 17.55 -26.54
N ARG A 133 -10.82 18.05 -25.59
CA ARG A 133 -12.20 18.50 -25.87
C ARG A 133 -12.27 19.62 -26.92
N ASN A 134 -11.25 20.47 -27.00
CA ASN A 134 -11.18 21.56 -27.97
C ASN A 134 -10.22 21.24 -29.13
N THR A 135 -9.90 19.96 -29.33
CA THR A 135 -8.97 19.50 -30.36
C THR A 135 -9.69 18.54 -31.30
N VAL A 136 -9.54 18.75 -32.61
CA VAL A 136 -10.10 17.87 -33.64
C VAL A 136 -8.96 17.31 -34.48
N ILE A 137 -8.91 15.98 -34.61
CA ILE A 137 -8.00 15.31 -35.53
C ILE A 137 -8.75 15.05 -36.83
N ILE A 138 -8.26 15.63 -37.92
CA ILE A 138 -8.82 15.44 -39.26
C ILE A 138 -7.89 14.50 -40.02
N SER A 139 -8.45 13.40 -40.54
CA SER A 139 -7.72 12.39 -41.31
C SER A 139 -8.58 11.88 -42.47
N GLY A 140 -7.98 11.61 -43.63
CA GLY A 140 -8.68 11.00 -44.75
C GLY A 140 -8.03 11.28 -46.10
N PRO A 141 -8.45 10.57 -47.17
CA PRO A 141 -7.87 10.70 -48.51
C PRO A 141 -8.20 12.05 -49.18
N SER A 142 -9.16 12.80 -48.67
CA SER A 142 -9.52 14.14 -49.16
C SER A 142 -8.61 15.24 -48.60
N LEU A 143 -7.72 14.93 -47.65
CA LEU A 143 -6.70 15.86 -47.20
C LEU A 143 -5.55 15.88 -48.21
N PRO A 144 -5.06 17.08 -48.60
CA PRO A 144 -3.87 17.19 -49.42
C PRO A 144 -2.64 16.55 -48.76
N ASP A 145 -1.77 16.00 -49.58
CA ASP A 145 -0.43 15.56 -49.17
C ASP A 145 0.36 16.71 -48.51
N GLU A 146 1.34 16.36 -47.67
CA GLU A 146 2.17 17.37 -46.99
C GLU A 146 2.95 18.20 -47.99
N LEU A 147 2.78 19.53 -47.93
CA LEU A 147 3.50 20.49 -48.76
C LEU A 147 4.59 21.20 -47.94
N THR A 148 5.62 21.69 -48.62
CA THR A 148 6.68 22.48 -47.95
C THR A 148 6.16 23.90 -47.70
N ASN A 149 6.33 24.39 -46.47
CA ASN A 149 5.86 25.71 -46.02
C ASN A 149 4.34 25.92 -46.17
N GLU A 150 3.55 24.87 -46.05
CA GLU A 150 2.10 25.03 -45.98
C GLU A 150 1.67 25.62 -44.64
N ASN A 151 0.56 26.36 -44.66
CA ASN A 151 -0.10 26.83 -43.46
C ASN A 151 -1.24 25.85 -43.10
N PRO A 152 -1.13 25.08 -42.00
CA PRO A 152 -2.16 24.11 -41.62
C PRO A 152 -3.53 24.73 -41.39
N CYS A 153 -3.62 25.99 -40.94
CA CYS A 153 -4.90 26.67 -40.76
C CYS A 153 -5.61 26.89 -42.11
N ASP A 154 -4.88 27.37 -43.13
CA ASP A 154 -5.43 27.58 -44.48
C ASP A 154 -5.95 26.26 -45.06
N LEU A 155 -5.18 25.18 -44.88
CA LEU A 155 -5.54 23.84 -45.33
C LEU A 155 -6.85 23.38 -44.68
N ILE A 156 -6.97 23.47 -43.36
CA ILE A 156 -8.19 23.05 -42.63
C ILE A 156 -9.40 23.89 -43.04
N VAL A 157 -9.27 25.23 -43.08
CA VAL A 157 -10.36 26.13 -43.46
C VAL A 157 -10.88 25.79 -44.86
N ASN A 158 -9.97 25.59 -45.82
CA ASN A 158 -10.34 25.25 -47.19
C ASN A 158 -10.99 23.86 -47.27
N THR A 159 -10.42 22.85 -46.61
CA THR A 159 -10.98 21.49 -46.60
C THR A 159 -12.39 21.47 -46.01
N ILE A 160 -12.61 22.10 -44.85
CA ILE A 160 -13.92 22.14 -44.18
C ILE A 160 -14.94 22.89 -45.05
N LYS A 161 -14.54 24.04 -45.61
CA LYS A 161 -15.42 24.84 -46.47
C LYS A 161 -15.84 24.08 -47.73
N HIS A 162 -14.91 23.36 -48.37
CA HIS A 162 -15.19 22.63 -49.61
C HIS A 162 -15.98 21.34 -49.39
N HIS A 163 -15.70 20.59 -48.33
CA HIS A 163 -16.32 19.27 -48.13
C HIS A 163 -17.56 19.30 -47.23
N LEU A 164 -17.61 20.19 -46.25
CA LEU A 164 -18.70 20.28 -45.28
C LEU A 164 -19.57 21.51 -45.46
N HIS A 165 -19.18 22.44 -46.34
CA HIS A 165 -19.91 23.68 -46.61
C HIS A 165 -20.11 24.55 -45.36
N VAL A 166 -19.21 24.41 -44.36
CA VAL A 166 -19.19 25.21 -43.14
C VAL A 166 -18.29 26.42 -43.36
N ASN A 167 -18.81 27.61 -43.06
CA ASN A 167 -18.04 28.85 -43.17
C ASN A 167 -17.19 29.04 -41.89
N MET A 168 -15.93 28.60 -41.96
CA MET A 168 -14.94 28.72 -40.89
C MET A 168 -13.86 29.73 -41.29
N THR A 169 -13.30 30.43 -40.32
CA THR A 169 -12.26 31.45 -40.48
C THR A 169 -11.05 31.16 -39.59
N HIS A 170 -9.93 31.86 -39.82
CA HIS A 170 -8.71 31.68 -39.01
C HIS A 170 -8.90 32.00 -37.53
N THR A 171 -9.80 32.93 -37.20
CA THR A 171 -10.07 33.31 -35.80
C THR A 171 -10.82 32.22 -35.04
N ASP A 172 -11.42 31.26 -35.75
CA ASP A 172 -12.10 30.11 -35.16
C ASP A 172 -11.12 28.99 -34.77
N ILE A 173 -9.86 29.08 -35.21
CA ILE A 173 -8.81 28.09 -34.98
C ILE A 173 -7.73 28.70 -34.09
N ASN A 174 -7.52 28.11 -32.91
CA ASN A 174 -6.47 28.56 -32.01
C ASN A 174 -5.07 28.13 -32.51
N VAL A 175 -4.88 26.84 -32.77
CA VAL A 175 -3.62 26.25 -33.26
C VAL A 175 -3.95 25.12 -34.23
N ALA A 176 -3.21 25.03 -35.33
CA ALA A 176 -3.26 23.88 -36.24
C ALA A 176 -1.84 23.43 -36.61
N HIS A 177 -1.63 22.12 -36.63
CA HIS A 177 -0.38 21.50 -37.06
C HIS A 177 -0.65 20.09 -37.57
N ARG A 178 0.25 19.56 -38.42
CA ARG A 178 0.20 18.15 -38.81
C ARG A 178 0.75 17.28 -37.70
N ILE A 179 0.14 16.11 -37.53
CA ILE A 179 0.59 15.08 -36.59
C ILE A 179 1.25 13.96 -37.42
N GLY A 180 2.46 13.53 -37.02
CA GLY A 180 3.16 12.42 -37.67
C GLY A 180 4.68 12.62 -37.76
N VAL A 181 5.35 11.62 -38.33
CA VAL A 181 6.81 11.66 -38.54
C VAL A 181 7.11 12.65 -39.67
N LYS A 182 7.87 13.70 -39.36
CA LYS A 182 8.34 14.66 -40.37
C LYS A 182 9.21 13.94 -41.38
N LEU A 183 8.95 14.15 -42.67
CA LEU A 183 9.85 13.71 -43.73
C LEU A 183 11.23 14.36 -43.51
N LYS A 184 12.31 13.56 -43.58
CA LYS A 184 13.68 13.98 -43.25
C LYS A 184 14.05 15.28 -43.99
N GLY A 185 14.38 16.34 -43.24
CA GLY A 185 14.96 17.58 -43.77
C GLY A 185 14.36 18.92 -43.33
N LYS A 186 13.31 18.95 -42.49
CA LYS A 186 12.68 20.20 -42.02
C LYS A 186 13.05 20.53 -40.56
N GLN A 187 13.48 21.78 -40.30
CA GLN A 187 13.61 22.38 -38.97
C GLN A 187 12.29 23.06 -38.56
N ASP A 188 12.05 23.16 -37.25
CA ASP A 188 10.88 23.81 -36.65
C ASP A 188 10.89 25.33 -36.92
N GLN A 189 9.74 25.88 -37.31
CA GLN A 189 9.42 27.31 -37.16
C GLN A 189 8.21 27.43 -36.24
#